data_AF-A0A355DKX9-F1
#
_entry.id   AF-A0A355DKX9-F1
#
_cell.length_a   1.000
_cell.length_b   1.000
_cell.length_c   1.000
_cell.angle_alpha   90.00
_cell.angle_beta   90.00
_cell.angle_gamma   90.00
#
_symmetry.space_group_name_H-M   'P 1'
#
loop_
_entity.id
_entity.type
_entity.pdbx_description
1 polymer ?
#
loop_
_entity_poly.entity_id
_entity_poly.type
_entity_poly.pdbx_seq_one_letter_code
_entity_poly.pdbx_strand_id
1 'polypeptide(L)'
;EKEDEIVERLGFYDLEDYCEHRLTYEGDKLAGYPLWVQGMEYSGCPICHEPMRQVFQLVSEDNLPYMFGDVGIGHVLQCQTHKEQLAFIWACS
;
A
#
# COMPACT_ATOMS: atom_id res chain seq x y z
N GLU A 1 -3.67 -7.85 -14.94
CA GLU A 1 -4.25 -9.17 -14.57
C GLU A 1 -4.53 -9.30 -13.06
N LYS A 2 -3.57 -9.09 -12.14
CA LYS A 2 -3.83 -9.11 -10.67
C LYS A 2 -4.11 -7.74 -10.05
N GLU A 3 -3.49 -6.69 -10.59
CA GLU A 3 -3.69 -5.32 -10.14
C GLU A 3 -5.12 -4.86 -10.41
N ASP A 4 -5.59 -5.08 -11.65
CA ASP A 4 -6.98 -4.82 -12.08
C ASP A 4 -8.02 -5.47 -11.17
N GLU A 5 -7.79 -6.72 -10.72
CA GLU A 5 -8.74 -7.42 -9.83
C GLU A 5 -8.85 -6.74 -8.45
N ILE A 6 -7.74 -6.24 -7.90
CA ILE A 6 -7.75 -5.57 -6.59
C ILE A 6 -8.39 -4.19 -6.70
N VAL A 7 -8.05 -3.45 -7.75
CA VAL A 7 -8.61 -2.12 -8.05
C VAL A 7 -10.13 -2.23 -8.25
N GLU A 8 -10.60 -3.20 -9.04
CA GLU A 8 -12.02 -3.48 -9.25
C GLU A 8 -12.73 -3.90 -7.94
N ARG A 9 -12.11 -4.76 -7.12
CA ARG A 9 -12.67 -5.15 -5.80
C ARG A 9 -12.83 -3.97 -4.85
N LEU A 10 -12.03 -2.93 -5.01
CA LEU A 10 -12.11 -1.69 -4.24
C LEU A 10 -13.09 -0.67 -4.86
N GLY A 11 -13.66 -0.98 -6.02
CA GLY A 11 -14.64 -0.17 -6.74
C GLY A 11 -14.00 0.90 -7.63
N PHE A 12 -12.75 0.70 -8.05
CA PHE A 12 -12.01 1.61 -8.93
C PHE A 12 -11.71 0.96 -10.28
N TYR A 13 -11.37 1.77 -11.27
CA TYR A 13 -10.97 1.29 -12.60
C TYR A 13 -9.46 1.14 -12.77
N ASP A 14 -8.68 2.09 -12.23
CA ASP A 14 -7.21 2.09 -12.24
C ASP A 14 -6.66 2.92 -11.05
N LEU A 15 -5.34 3.11 -11.00
CA LEU A 15 -4.69 3.93 -9.97
C LEU A 15 -5.02 5.43 -10.13
N GLU A 16 -5.25 5.92 -11.35
CA GLU A 16 -5.61 7.32 -11.58
C GLU A 16 -6.98 7.62 -10.98
N ASP A 17 -7.98 6.76 -11.26
CA ASP A 17 -9.32 6.80 -10.68
C ASP A 17 -9.28 6.69 -9.15
N TYR A 18 -8.43 5.81 -8.61
CA TYR A 18 -8.21 5.74 -7.16
C TYR A 18 -7.70 7.07 -6.58
N CYS A 19 -6.69 7.67 -7.20
CA CYS A 19 -6.07 8.91 -6.74
C CYS A 19 -7.03 10.12 -6.88
N GLU A 20 -7.90 10.13 -7.88
CA GLU A 20 -8.94 11.15 -8.02
C GLU A 20 -10.00 11.09 -6.90
N HIS A 21 -10.33 9.87 -6.45
CA HIS A 21 -11.40 9.65 -5.49
C HIS A 21 -10.94 9.55 -4.02
N ARG A 22 -9.64 9.37 -3.79
CA ARG A 22 -9.06 9.22 -2.44
C ARG A 22 -8.03 10.30 -2.17
N LEU A 23 -8.29 11.08 -1.12
CA LEU A 23 -7.29 11.98 -0.56
C LEU A 23 -6.21 11.14 0.15
N THR A 24 -5.12 10.88 -0.55
CA THR A 24 -3.94 10.26 0.02
C THR A 24 -3.04 11.34 0.64
N TYR A 25 -2.44 11.02 1.79
CA TYR A 25 -1.38 11.86 2.37
C TYR A 25 -0.02 11.37 1.90
N GLU A 26 0.84 12.30 1.50
CA GLU A 26 2.15 12.06 0.88
C GLU A 26 3.27 11.76 1.88
N GLY A 27 3.06 12.03 3.18
CA GLY A 27 4.02 11.71 4.24
C GLY A 27 3.74 10.39 4.96
N ASP A 28 4.46 10.16 6.05
CA ASP A 28 4.22 9.03 6.95
C ASP A 28 2.79 9.06 7.48
N LYS A 29 2.12 7.91 7.51
CA LYS A 29 0.75 7.81 8.04
C LYS A 29 0.43 6.47 8.67
N LEU A 30 -0.36 6.53 9.74
CA LEU A 30 -1.05 5.40 10.32
C LEU A 30 -2.40 5.20 9.63
N ALA A 31 -2.61 4.01 9.08
CA ALA A 31 -3.81 3.59 8.36
C ALA A 31 -4.13 4.53 7.15
N GLY A 32 -5.41 4.76 6.90
CA GLY A 32 -5.89 5.58 5.78
C GLY A 32 -5.70 4.92 4.41
N TYR A 33 -5.85 5.73 3.37
CA TYR A 33 -5.68 5.32 1.98
C TYR A 33 -4.20 5.38 1.58
N PRO A 34 -3.55 4.27 1.18
CA PRO A 34 -2.16 4.25 0.71
C PRO A 34 -1.91 5.23 -0.44
N LEU A 35 -0.74 5.85 -0.47
CA LEU A 35 -0.23 6.50 -1.67
C LEU A 35 0.67 5.51 -2.39
N TRP A 36 0.26 5.04 -3.56
CA TRP A 36 1.06 4.14 -4.39
C TRP A 36 1.87 4.95 -5.39
N VAL A 37 3.18 4.76 -5.44
CA VAL A 37 4.08 5.48 -6.36
C VAL A 37 4.23 4.82 -7.73
N GLN A 38 3.82 3.56 -7.85
CA GLN A 38 3.84 2.79 -9.09
C GLN A 38 2.48 2.11 -9.29
N GLY A 39 2.34 0.84 -8.92
CA GLY A 39 1.09 0.08 -8.99
C GLY A 39 0.51 -0.24 -7.62
N MET A 40 -0.77 -0.59 -7.59
CA MET A 40 -1.45 -1.03 -6.35
C MET A 40 -1.01 -2.44 -5.99
N GLU A 41 -0.16 -2.57 -4.97
CA GLU A 41 0.35 -3.86 -4.52
C GLU A 41 -0.22 -4.25 -3.15
N TYR A 42 -1.03 -5.30 -3.12
CA TYR A 42 -1.48 -5.90 -1.87
C TYR A 42 -0.96 -7.32 -1.76
N SER A 43 -0.02 -7.55 -0.83
CA SER A 43 0.43 -8.89 -0.52
C SER A 43 -0.73 -9.74 0.02
N GLY A 44 -0.88 -10.96 -0.49
CA GLY A 44 -1.83 -11.93 0.06
C GLY A 44 -1.35 -12.48 1.40
N CYS A 45 -2.28 -12.77 2.31
CA CYS A 45 -1.95 -13.47 3.55
C CYS A 45 -1.34 -14.86 3.27
N PRO A 46 -0.23 -15.27 3.91
CA PRO A 46 0.35 -16.59 3.68
C PRO A 46 -0.54 -17.75 4.19
N ILE A 47 -1.56 -17.45 5.00
CA ILE A 47 -2.49 -18.44 5.57
C ILE A 47 -3.80 -18.50 4.79
N CYS A 48 -4.50 -17.37 4.63
CA CYS A 48 -5.81 -17.34 3.95
C CYS A 48 -5.77 -16.77 2.54
N HIS A 49 -4.62 -16.30 2.06
CA HIS A 49 -4.43 -15.71 0.73
C HIS A 49 -5.24 -14.44 0.41
N GLU A 50 -6.15 -14.01 1.29
CA GLU A 50 -6.84 -12.72 1.17
C GLU A 50 -5.85 -11.55 1.14
N PRO A 51 -6.15 -10.49 0.34
CA PRO A 51 -5.36 -9.27 0.32
C PRO A 51 -5.20 -8.68 1.72
N MET A 52 -3.97 -8.39 2.12
CA MET A 52 -3.68 -7.64 3.34
C MET A 52 -4.06 -6.16 3.17
N ARG A 53 -4.25 -5.43 4.27
CA ARG A 53 -4.60 -4.00 4.24
C ARG A 53 -3.50 -3.16 4.84
N GLN A 54 -3.34 -1.92 4.35
CA GLN A 54 -2.36 -0.99 4.91
C GLN A 54 -2.63 -0.73 6.40
N VAL A 55 -1.54 -0.79 7.17
CA VAL A 55 -1.45 -0.35 8.57
C VAL A 55 -0.59 0.89 8.66
N PHE A 56 0.54 0.95 7.95
CA PHE A 56 1.46 2.08 8.04
C PHE A 56 2.08 2.38 6.68
N GLN A 57 2.28 3.67 6.39
CA GLN A 57 3.06 4.17 5.26
C GLN A 57 4.31 4.86 5.80
N LEU A 58 5.46 4.56 5.21
CA LEU A 58 6.77 5.11 5.50
C LEU A 58 7.36 5.74 4.25
N VAL A 59 7.58 7.04 4.28
CA VAL A 59 8.07 7.81 3.15
C VAL A 59 9.56 8.05 3.34
N SER A 60 10.30 7.99 2.24
CA SER A 60 11.74 8.22 2.27
C SER A 60 12.08 9.56 2.92
N GLU A 61 12.96 9.53 3.91
CA GLU A 61 13.48 10.71 4.62
C GLU A 61 12.42 11.63 5.27
N ASP A 62 11.22 11.13 5.62
CA ASP A 62 10.23 11.89 6.39
C ASP A 62 10.54 11.87 7.90
N ASN A 63 10.06 10.86 8.65
CA ASN A 63 10.39 10.72 10.08
C ASN A 63 11.45 9.64 10.37
N LEU A 64 11.89 8.90 9.34
CA LEU A 64 12.99 7.94 9.41
C LEU A 64 14.12 8.36 8.47
N PRO A 65 15.40 8.31 8.90
CA PRO A 65 16.54 8.61 8.04
C PRO A 65 16.85 7.41 7.12
N TYR A 66 15.89 7.06 6.28
CA TYR A 66 15.97 5.93 5.37
C TYR A 66 15.39 6.29 4.01
N MET A 67 16.05 5.82 2.95
CA MET A 67 15.67 6.05 1.56
C MET A 67 15.24 4.73 0.90
N PHE A 68 14.01 4.68 0.43
CA PHE A 68 13.46 3.54 -0.32
C PHE A 68 13.74 3.71 -1.81
N GLY A 69 14.93 3.32 -2.27
CA GLY A 69 15.32 3.45 -3.68
C GLY A 69 15.49 4.91 -4.11
N ASP A 70 14.83 5.34 -5.18
CA ASP A 70 14.79 6.75 -5.62
C ASP A 70 13.52 7.44 -5.08
N VAL A 71 13.59 7.91 -3.82
CA VAL A 71 12.50 8.65 -3.14
C VAL A 71 11.19 7.86 -3.10
N GLY A 72 11.27 6.57 -2.77
CA GLY A 72 10.11 5.67 -2.72
C GLY A 72 9.31 5.72 -1.41
N ILE A 73 8.29 4.86 -1.35
CA ILE A 73 7.38 4.70 -0.22
C ILE A 73 7.29 3.21 0.17
N GLY A 74 7.47 2.94 1.46
CA GLY A 74 7.23 1.65 2.09
C GLY A 74 5.85 1.55 2.73
N HIS A 75 5.25 0.36 2.67
CA HIS A 75 3.95 0.06 3.24
C HIS A 75 4.02 -1.18 4.12
N VAL A 76 3.52 -1.06 5.36
CA VAL A 76 3.23 -2.20 6.22
C VAL A 76 1.78 -2.61 6.01
N LEU A 77 1.57 -3.84 5.57
CA LEU A 77 0.25 -4.44 5.36
C LEU A 77 -0.03 -5.52 6.43
N GLN A 78 -1.29 -5.71 6.80
CA GLN A 78 -1.70 -6.74 7.76
C GLN A 78 -2.95 -7.49 7.28
N CYS A 79 -2.99 -8.80 7.53
CA CYS A 79 -4.20 -9.60 7.29
C CYS A 79 -5.35 -9.19 8.24
N GLN A 80 -6.58 -9.12 7.72
CA GLN A 80 -7.73 -8.79 8.55
C GLN A 80 -8.06 -9.89 9.57
N THR A 81 -7.82 -11.16 9.23
CA THR A 81 -8.15 -12.33 10.07
C THR A 81 -6.96 -12.78 10.92
N HIS A 82 -5.78 -12.95 10.29
CA HIS A 82 -4.58 -13.44 10.96
C HIS A 82 -3.68 -12.26 11.38
N LYS A 83 -3.95 -11.65 12.54
CA LYS A 83 -3.33 -10.39 12.97
C LYS A 83 -1.80 -10.43 13.12
N GLU A 84 -1.23 -11.60 13.34
CA GLU A 84 0.22 -11.79 13.40
C GLU A 84 0.89 -11.83 12.02
N GLN A 85 0.11 -11.84 10.94
CA GLN A 85 0.63 -11.88 9.57
C GLN A 85 0.68 -10.46 9.01
N LEU A 86 1.91 -9.97 8.83
CA LEU A 86 2.21 -8.70 8.19
C LEU A 86 3.07 -8.93 6.95
N ALA A 87 3.01 -7.98 6.02
CA ALA A 87 3.93 -7.86 4.91
C ALA A 87 4.51 -6.45 4.90
N PHE A 88 5.75 -6.33 4.46
CA PHE A 88 6.37 -5.04 4.15
C PHE A 88 6.75 -5.02 2.68
N ILE A 89 6.26 -4.02 1.96
CA ILE A 89 6.53 -3.81 0.54
C ILE A 89 6.97 -2.36 0.32
N TRP A 90 7.72 -2.10 -0.73
CA TRP A 90 8.08 -0.74 -1.11
C TRP A 90 8.31 -0.66 -2.62
N ALA A 91 8.06 0.51 -3.17
CA ALA A 91 8.35 0.85 -4.56
C ALA A 91 8.94 2.26 -4.61
N CYS A 92 9.65 2.56 -5.70
CA CYS A 92 10.20 3.88 -5.99
C CYS A 92 9.89 4.26 -7.44
N SER A 93 10.17 5.51 -7.82
CA SER A 93 10.15 5.91 -9.23
C SER A 93 11.26 5.23 -10.03
#